data_AF-R7BZX8-F1
#
_entry.id   AF-R7BZX8-F1
#
_cell.length_a   1.000
_cell.length_b   1.000
_cell.length_c   1.000
_cell.angle_alpha   90.00
_cell.angle_beta   90.00
_cell.angle_gamma   90.00
#
_symmetry.space_group_name_H-M   'P 1'
#
loop_
_entity.id
_entity.type
_entity.pdbx_description
1 polymer ?
#
loop_
_entity_poly.entity_id
_entity_poly.type
_entity_poly.pdbx_seq_one_letter_code
_entity_poly.pdbx_strand_id
1 'polypeptide(L)'
;MPSTHPIDLSLYLVLDPVLCGGEDGMIETARAACAGGATVVQLRAPGWKKRQLVECGRALKTVLAPYHVPLIVDDDADVCLAVNANGLHVGQRDLTPEDARAIVGGDRILGLSVTTLAELTAADTTPIDYFGVGPVFATPTKTDAEPACGLDGLQAITRAARLPTVAIGGIKAFNAADIVASGTDGIAVVSAVCGQPDPKAAAEKLLAIVKAAQTTP
;
A
#
# COMPACT_ATOMS: atom_id res chain seq x y z
N MET A 1 -10.36 -14.48 -11.23
CA MET A 1 -10.93 -13.26 -11.81
C MET A 1 -10.53 -12.11 -10.90
N PRO A 2 -10.03 -10.99 -11.45
CA PRO A 2 -9.77 -9.77 -10.70
C PRO A 2 -11.05 -9.24 -10.06
N SER A 3 -10.91 -8.45 -9.00
CA SER A 3 -12.03 -7.76 -8.38
C SER A 3 -12.66 -6.75 -9.35
N THR A 4 -13.96 -6.53 -9.24
CA THR A 4 -14.68 -5.53 -10.06
C THR A 4 -14.58 -4.11 -9.51
N HIS A 5 -13.76 -3.88 -8.48
CA HIS A 5 -13.69 -2.62 -7.75
C HIS A 5 -12.44 -1.84 -8.17
N PRO A 6 -12.58 -0.73 -8.93
CA PRO A 6 -11.44 0.12 -9.23
C PRO A 6 -10.86 0.71 -7.94
N ILE A 7 -9.55 0.59 -7.75
CA ILE A 7 -8.81 1.14 -6.60
C ILE A 7 -8.08 2.42 -6.99
N ASP A 8 -8.23 3.48 -6.20
CA ASP A 8 -7.48 4.73 -6.35
C ASP A 8 -6.17 4.64 -5.57
N LEU A 9 -5.05 4.43 -6.27
CA LEU A 9 -3.73 4.26 -5.68
C LEU A 9 -2.99 5.58 -5.39
N SER A 10 -3.62 6.74 -5.60
CA SER A 10 -2.98 8.06 -5.54
C SER A 10 -2.14 8.27 -4.28
N LEU A 11 -2.70 8.01 -3.08
CA LEU A 11 -1.99 8.09 -1.82
C LEU A 11 -2.32 6.90 -0.92
N TYR A 12 -1.44 5.92 -0.92
CA TYR A 12 -1.58 4.70 -0.16
C TYR A 12 -0.78 4.76 1.16
N LEU A 13 -1.48 4.80 2.30
CA LEU A 13 -0.83 4.70 3.61
C LEU A 13 -0.59 3.23 3.99
N VAL A 14 0.65 2.85 4.25
CA VAL A 14 0.99 1.59 4.91
C VAL A 14 1.33 1.89 6.37
N LEU A 15 0.57 1.29 7.30
CA LEU A 15 0.74 1.54 8.73
C LEU A 15 1.99 0.85 9.28
N ASP A 16 2.54 1.40 10.36
CA ASP A 16 3.63 0.81 11.12
C ASP A 16 3.38 1.01 12.62
N PRO A 17 3.29 -0.07 13.41
CA PRO A 17 2.89 0.01 14.81
C PRO A 17 3.93 0.72 15.68
N VAL A 18 5.21 0.67 15.32
CA VAL A 18 6.28 1.31 16.10
C VAL A 18 6.25 2.82 15.88
N LEU A 19 6.21 3.26 14.63
CA LEU A 19 6.17 4.68 14.28
C LEU A 19 4.86 5.35 14.71
N CYS A 20 3.75 4.61 14.73
CA CYS A 20 2.48 5.14 15.18
C CYS A 20 2.33 5.13 16.70
N GLY A 21 3.18 4.41 17.45
CA GLY A 21 3.06 4.31 18.91
C GLY A 21 2.01 3.29 19.40
N GLY A 22 1.81 2.21 18.65
CA GLY A 22 0.91 1.11 18.98
C GLY A 22 -0.44 1.17 18.25
N GLU A 23 -1.41 0.42 18.77
CA GLU A 23 -2.73 0.24 18.14
C GLU A 23 -3.53 1.54 18.03
N ASP A 24 -3.72 2.23 19.14
CA ASP A 24 -4.46 3.50 19.18
C ASP A 24 -3.83 4.54 18.25
N GLY A 25 -2.51 4.57 18.21
CA GLY A 25 -1.77 5.47 17.34
C GLY A 25 -1.92 5.13 15.86
N MET A 26 -1.98 3.85 15.48
CA MET A 26 -2.27 3.44 14.09
C MET A 26 -3.68 3.86 13.68
N ILE A 27 -4.67 3.67 14.57
CA ILE A 27 -6.07 4.04 14.31
C ILE A 27 -6.18 5.56 14.10
N GLU A 28 -5.55 6.34 14.98
CA GLU A 28 -5.57 7.81 14.90
C GLU A 28 -4.80 8.33 13.68
N THR A 29 -3.64 7.75 13.38
CA THR A 29 -2.85 8.09 12.19
C THR A 29 -3.65 7.82 10.91
N ALA A 30 -4.31 6.66 10.82
CA ALA A 30 -5.14 6.31 9.67
C ALA A 30 -6.32 7.29 9.50
N ARG A 31 -7.00 7.63 10.60
CA ARG A 31 -8.11 8.60 10.60
C ARG A 31 -7.64 9.98 10.12
N ALA A 32 -6.52 10.47 10.64
CA ALA A 32 -5.94 11.75 10.27
C ALA A 32 -5.48 11.77 8.81
N ALA A 33 -4.80 10.71 8.35
CA ALA A 33 -4.35 10.59 6.98
C ALA A 33 -5.52 10.56 5.97
N CYS A 34 -6.61 9.86 6.29
CA CYS A 34 -7.82 9.87 5.45
C CYS A 34 -8.48 11.25 5.40
N ALA A 35 -8.53 11.97 6.52
CA ALA A 35 -8.97 13.37 6.54
C ALA A 35 -8.06 14.28 5.70
N GLY A 36 -6.80 13.89 5.47
CA GLY A 36 -5.87 14.55 4.57
C GLY A 36 -5.85 14.01 3.13
N GLY A 37 -6.70 13.02 2.83
CA GLY A 37 -6.90 12.50 1.48
C GLY A 37 -6.11 11.24 1.12
N ALA A 38 -5.65 10.46 2.11
CA ALA A 38 -5.22 9.08 1.82
C ALA A 38 -6.36 8.29 1.15
N THR A 39 -6.04 7.57 0.08
CA THR A 39 -7.01 6.86 -0.77
C THR A 39 -7.05 5.36 -0.50
N VAL A 40 -6.03 4.82 0.16
CA VAL A 40 -5.94 3.41 0.59
C VAL A 40 -5.21 3.36 1.95
N VAL A 41 -5.61 2.44 2.83
CA VAL A 41 -4.87 2.14 4.07
C VAL A 41 -4.54 0.65 4.15
N GLN A 42 -3.27 0.32 4.45
CA GLN A 42 -2.81 -1.04 4.70
C GLN A 42 -2.57 -1.25 6.20
N LEU A 43 -3.21 -2.27 6.77
CA LEU A 43 -2.85 -2.78 8.09
C LEU A 43 -1.61 -3.67 7.94
N ARG A 44 -0.48 -3.14 8.39
CA ARG A 44 0.79 -3.85 8.49
C ARG A 44 1.35 -3.70 9.90
N ALA A 45 1.48 -4.81 10.63
CA ALA A 45 2.06 -4.81 11.96
C ALA A 45 2.87 -6.09 12.21
N PRO A 46 4.11 -6.17 11.66
CA PRO A 46 4.94 -7.35 11.78
C PRO A 46 5.17 -7.75 13.25
N GLY A 47 5.05 -9.04 13.54
CA GLY A 47 5.25 -9.60 14.88
C GLY A 47 4.03 -9.48 15.82
N TRP A 48 2.95 -8.80 15.41
CA TRP A 48 1.70 -8.83 16.17
C TRP A 48 1.02 -10.20 16.07
N LYS A 49 0.27 -10.56 17.13
CA LYS A 49 -0.55 -11.78 17.10
C LYS A 49 -1.82 -11.53 16.29
N LYS A 50 -2.32 -12.57 15.62
CA LYS A 50 -3.54 -12.50 14.79
C LYS A 50 -4.76 -11.90 15.49
N ARG A 51 -4.97 -12.21 16.77
CA ARG A 51 -6.06 -11.60 17.57
C ARG A 51 -5.96 -10.07 17.59
N GLN A 52 -4.77 -9.55 17.83
CA GLN A 52 -4.52 -8.11 17.89
C GLN A 52 -4.67 -7.46 16.51
N LEU A 53 -4.19 -8.13 15.44
CA LEU A 53 -4.41 -7.68 14.06
C LEU A 53 -5.92 -7.58 13.73
N VAL A 54 -6.71 -8.56 14.15
CA VAL A 54 -8.17 -8.56 13.90
C VAL A 54 -8.88 -7.47 14.71
N GLU A 55 -8.51 -7.28 15.97
CA GLU A 55 -9.05 -6.21 16.83
C GLU A 55 -8.74 -4.82 16.22
N CYS A 56 -7.47 -4.58 15.88
CA CYS A 56 -7.03 -3.35 15.22
C CYS A 56 -7.70 -3.14 13.85
N GLY A 57 -7.76 -4.19 13.02
CA GLY A 57 -8.38 -4.12 11.70
C GLY A 57 -9.86 -3.74 11.73
N ARG A 58 -10.61 -4.21 12.74
CA ARG A 58 -12.02 -3.82 12.94
C ARG A 58 -12.15 -2.36 13.38
N ALA A 59 -11.25 -1.89 14.24
CA ALA A 59 -11.20 -0.48 14.63
C ALA A 59 -10.86 0.42 13.43
N LEU A 60 -9.86 0.02 12.63
CA LEU A 60 -9.49 0.69 11.39
C LEU A 60 -10.68 0.78 10.44
N LYS A 61 -11.37 -0.33 10.14
CA LYS A 61 -12.58 -0.30 9.30
C LYS A 61 -13.61 0.72 9.78
N THR A 62 -13.80 0.84 11.10
CA THR A 62 -14.76 1.78 11.68
C THR A 62 -14.37 3.23 11.41
N VAL A 63 -13.09 3.59 11.58
CA VAL A 63 -12.62 4.97 11.35
C VAL A 63 -12.45 5.33 9.89
N LEU A 64 -12.24 4.34 9.01
CA LEU A 64 -12.10 4.53 7.56
C LEU A 64 -13.44 4.64 6.84
N ALA A 65 -14.51 4.05 7.39
CA ALA A 65 -15.83 3.98 6.75
C ALA A 65 -16.39 5.34 6.28
N PRO A 66 -16.33 6.44 7.06
CA PRO A 66 -16.83 7.75 6.62
C PRO A 66 -16.11 8.31 5.39
N TYR A 67 -14.87 7.87 5.14
CA TYR A 67 -14.05 8.33 4.03
C TYR A 67 -14.18 7.44 2.79
N HIS A 68 -14.87 6.30 2.89
CA HIS A 68 -14.93 5.28 1.84
C HIS A 68 -13.55 4.78 1.38
N VAL A 69 -12.57 4.81 2.28
CA VAL A 69 -11.20 4.35 2.01
C VAL A 69 -11.09 2.85 2.28
N PRO A 70 -10.64 2.02 1.31
CA PRO A 70 -10.49 0.60 1.51
C PRO A 70 -9.37 0.27 2.50
N LEU A 71 -9.64 -0.75 3.34
CA LEU A 71 -8.63 -1.38 4.18
C LEU A 71 -8.06 -2.63 3.49
N ILE A 72 -6.75 -2.65 3.32
CA ILE A 72 -5.98 -3.78 2.82
C ILE A 72 -5.22 -4.41 4.00
N VAL A 73 -5.20 -5.73 4.11
CA VAL A 73 -4.38 -6.44 5.10
C VAL A 73 -3.08 -6.89 4.45
N ASP A 74 -1.95 -6.74 5.15
CA ASP A 74 -0.65 -7.26 4.72
C ASP A 74 -0.55 -8.76 5.08
N ASP A 75 -0.15 -9.58 4.12
CA ASP A 75 0.22 -11.02 4.18
C ASP A 75 -0.85 -12.02 4.69
N ASP A 76 -1.56 -11.72 5.78
CA ASP A 76 -2.45 -12.64 6.48
C ASP A 76 -3.86 -12.72 5.86
N ALA A 77 -4.05 -13.65 4.91
CA ALA A 77 -5.34 -13.89 4.27
C ALA A 77 -6.49 -14.26 5.25
N ASP A 78 -6.19 -14.98 6.33
CA ASP A 78 -7.18 -15.31 7.36
C ASP A 78 -7.60 -14.09 8.20
N VAL A 79 -6.67 -13.18 8.49
CA VAL A 79 -6.96 -11.89 9.13
C VAL A 79 -7.81 -11.02 8.19
N CYS A 80 -7.48 -10.97 6.90
CA CYS A 80 -8.30 -10.28 5.88
C CYS A 80 -9.77 -10.73 5.95
N LEU A 81 -10.01 -12.04 6.01
CA LEU A 81 -11.36 -12.61 6.14
C LEU A 81 -12.00 -12.29 7.51
N ALA A 82 -11.27 -12.44 8.62
CA ALA A 82 -11.80 -12.23 9.97
C ALA A 82 -12.17 -10.77 10.29
N VAL A 83 -11.48 -9.82 9.64
CA VAL A 83 -11.79 -8.38 9.66
C VAL A 83 -12.90 -8.03 8.65
N ASN A 84 -13.13 -8.91 7.66
CA ASN A 84 -13.85 -8.61 6.44
C ASN A 84 -13.27 -7.37 5.74
N ALA A 85 -11.95 -7.34 5.57
CA ALA A 85 -11.23 -6.26 4.90
C ALA A 85 -11.57 -6.22 3.40
N ASN A 86 -11.28 -5.09 2.76
CA ASN A 86 -11.55 -4.87 1.34
C ASN A 86 -10.56 -5.61 0.44
N GLY A 87 -9.36 -5.89 0.96
CA GLY A 87 -8.34 -6.60 0.19
C GLY A 87 -7.18 -7.13 1.02
N LEU A 88 -6.27 -7.77 0.30
CA LEU A 88 -5.03 -8.37 0.78
C LEU A 88 -3.88 -7.85 -0.10
N HIS A 89 -2.71 -7.66 0.49
CA HIS A 89 -1.46 -7.45 -0.23
C HIS A 89 -0.50 -8.56 0.16
N VAL A 90 0.18 -9.17 -0.81
CA VAL A 90 1.16 -10.25 -0.57
C VAL A 90 2.51 -9.91 -1.20
N GLY A 91 3.58 -10.37 -0.59
CA GLY A 91 4.92 -10.33 -1.14
C GLY A 91 5.34 -11.65 -1.82
N GLN A 92 6.56 -11.65 -2.35
CA GLN A 92 7.14 -12.78 -3.10
C GLN A 92 7.40 -14.04 -2.25
N ARG A 93 7.35 -13.93 -0.92
CA ARG A 93 7.62 -15.03 0.02
C ARG A 93 6.38 -15.47 0.80
N ASP A 94 5.24 -14.88 0.50
CA ASP A 94 3.97 -15.14 1.17
C ASP A 94 3.16 -16.17 0.37
N LEU A 95 1.84 -16.20 0.55
CA LEU A 95 0.98 -16.99 -0.33
C LEU A 95 1.15 -16.56 -1.79
N THR A 96 1.12 -17.54 -2.69
CA THR A 96 1.03 -17.24 -4.12
C THR A 96 -0.24 -16.42 -4.40
N PRO A 97 -0.25 -15.54 -5.41
CA PRO A 97 -1.44 -14.80 -5.80
C PRO A 97 -2.66 -15.72 -6.04
N GLU A 98 -2.45 -16.90 -6.59
CA GLU A 98 -3.46 -17.91 -6.86
C GLU A 98 -4.07 -18.47 -5.56
N ASP A 99 -3.23 -18.87 -4.61
CA ASP A 99 -3.69 -19.38 -3.31
C ASP A 99 -4.37 -18.29 -2.48
N ALA A 100 -3.77 -17.09 -2.47
CA ALA A 100 -4.35 -15.92 -1.84
C ALA A 100 -5.74 -15.63 -2.39
N ARG A 101 -5.89 -15.61 -3.72
CA ARG A 101 -7.18 -15.41 -4.40
C ARG A 101 -8.18 -16.51 -4.08
N ALA A 102 -7.76 -17.77 -4.02
CA ALA A 102 -8.62 -18.89 -3.67
C ALA A 102 -9.21 -18.77 -2.24
N ILE A 103 -8.45 -18.18 -1.32
CA ILE A 103 -8.87 -17.95 0.07
C ILE A 103 -9.75 -16.71 0.20
N VAL A 104 -9.30 -15.56 -0.33
CA VAL A 104 -9.99 -14.27 -0.11
C VAL A 104 -11.19 -14.06 -1.02
N GLY A 105 -11.35 -14.89 -2.06
CA GLY A 105 -12.45 -14.84 -3.02
C GLY A 105 -12.25 -13.79 -4.12
N GLY A 106 -13.15 -13.78 -5.11
CA GLY A 106 -13.05 -12.92 -6.30
C GLY A 106 -13.35 -11.43 -6.06
N ASP A 107 -14.10 -11.09 -5.01
CA ASP A 107 -14.60 -9.73 -4.81
C ASP A 107 -13.62 -8.79 -4.11
N ARG A 108 -12.58 -9.34 -3.48
CA ARG A 108 -11.58 -8.58 -2.69
C ARG A 108 -10.41 -8.14 -3.56
N ILE A 109 -9.85 -6.98 -3.23
CA ILE A 109 -8.67 -6.46 -3.92
C ILE A 109 -7.46 -7.31 -3.53
N LEU A 110 -6.61 -7.69 -4.48
CA LEU A 110 -5.36 -8.41 -4.27
C LEU A 110 -4.18 -7.67 -4.89
N GLY A 111 -3.26 -7.20 -4.06
CA GLY A 111 -2.01 -6.60 -4.52
C GLY A 111 -0.83 -7.56 -4.42
N LEU A 112 0.14 -7.42 -5.32
CA LEU A 112 1.41 -8.16 -5.28
C LEU A 112 2.60 -7.19 -5.24
N SER A 113 3.54 -7.38 -4.31
CA SER A 113 4.82 -6.66 -4.35
C SER A 113 5.73 -7.18 -5.47
N VAL A 114 6.37 -6.29 -6.21
CA VAL A 114 7.42 -6.60 -7.20
C VAL A 114 8.58 -5.60 -7.06
N THR A 115 9.81 -6.08 -7.22
CA THR A 115 11.02 -5.25 -7.17
C THR A 115 11.71 -5.20 -8.54
N THR A 116 11.51 -6.23 -9.37
CA THR A 116 12.21 -6.39 -10.65
C THR A 116 11.25 -6.59 -11.82
N LEU A 117 11.73 -6.25 -13.03
CA LEU A 117 10.99 -6.53 -14.27
C LEU A 117 10.78 -8.04 -14.50
N ALA A 118 11.69 -8.87 -14.00
CA ALA A 118 11.59 -10.33 -14.11
C ALA A 118 10.41 -10.86 -13.30
N GLU A 119 10.23 -10.40 -12.06
CA GLU A 119 9.07 -10.77 -11.22
C GLU A 119 7.76 -10.29 -11.84
N LEU A 120 7.71 -9.03 -12.30
CA LEU A 120 6.54 -8.49 -13.00
C LEU A 120 6.16 -9.35 -14.22
N THR A 121 7.15 -9.76 -15.02
CA THR A 121 6.91 -10.54 -16.25
C THR A 121 6.52 -11.98 -15.94
N ALA A 122 6.99 -12.54 -14.83
CA ALA A 122 6.68 -13.89 -14.40
C ALA A 122 5.33 -14.02 -13.70
N ALA A 123 4.79 -12.93 -13.14
CA ALA A 123 3.53 -12.94 -12.40
C ALA A 123 2.33 -13.25 -13.32
N ASP A 124 1.50 -14.22 -12.93
CA ASP A 124 0.15 -14.34 -13.48
C ASP A 124 -0.69 -13.17 -12.97
N THR A 125 -1.13 -12.29 -13.87
CA THR A 125 -1.96 -11.14 -13.54
C THR A 125 -3.43 -11.50 -13.29
N THR A 126 -3.87 -12.72 -13.64
CA THR A 126 -5.27 -13.15 -13.53
C THR A 126 -5.86 -13.03 -12.11
N PRO A 127 -5.13 -13.36 -11.04
CA PRO A 127 -5.60 -13.14 -9.67
C PRO A 127 -5.33 -11.74 -9.10
N ILE A 128 -4.53 -10.89 -9.76
CA ILE A 128 -3.97 -9.65 -9.18
C ILE A 128 -4.76 -8.42 -9.67
N ASP A 129 -4.93 -7.44 -8.79
CA ASP A 129 -5.60 -6.16 -9.08
C ASP A 129 -4.61 -4.99 -9.23
N TYR A 130 -3.46 -5.02 -8.53
CA TYR A 130 -2.41 -4.00 -8.65
C TYR A 130 -1.03 -4.52 -8.21
N PHE A 131 0.02 -3.79 -8.59
CA PHE A 131 1.40 -4.05 -8.14
C PHE A 131 1.91 -2.99 -7.18
N GLY A 132 2.52 -3.41 -6.07
CA GLY A 132 3.37 -2.56 -5.24
C GLY A 132 4.81 -2.63 -5.74
N VAL A 133 5.34 -1.54 -6.30
CA VAL A 133 6.67 -1.52 -6.91
C VAL A 133 7.69 -0.91 -5.95
N GLY A 134 8.62 -1.72 -5.46
CA GLY A 134 9.69 -1.21 -4.61
C GLY A 134 10.47 -2.28 -3.84
N PRO A 135 11.46 -1.84 -3.04
CA PRO A 135 11.69 -0.44 -2.67
C PRO A 135 12.28 0.41 -3.81
N VAL A 136 11.77 1.63 -4.02
CA VAL A 136 12.35 2.59 -4.97
C VAL A 136 13.66 3.16 -4.44
N PHE A 137 13.67 3.54 -3.16
CA PHE A 137 14.85 4.00 -2.45
C PHE A 137 15.06 3.16 -1.18
N ALA A 138 16.32 3.05 -0.74
CA ALA A 138 16.65 2.36 0.50
C ALA A 138 15.88 2.96 1.69
N THR A 139 15.34 2.11 2.56
CA THR A 139 14.53 2.53 3.70
C THR A 139 14.75 1.62 4.91
N PRO A 140 14.78 2.16 6.14
CA PRO A 140 14.91 1.35 7.35
C PRO A 140 13.58 0.70 7.81
N THR A 141 12.45 1.00 7.17
CA THR A 141 11.11 0.57 7.62
C THR A 141 10.83 -0.93 7.42
N LYS A 142 11.42 -1.53 6.38
CA LYS A 142 11.31 -2.98 6.09
C LYS A 142 12.73 -3.54 6.04
N THR A 143 13.15 -4.21 7.12
CA THR A 143 14.54 -4.67 7.30
C THR A 143 14.91 -5.83 6.38
N ASP A 144 13.91 -6.50 5.81
CA ASP A 144 14.03 -7.61 4.86
C ASP A 144 13.77 -7.18 3.40
N ALA A 145 13.76 -5.87 3.12
CA ALA A 145 13.51 -5.36 1.78
C ALA A 145 14.66 -5.70 0.81
N GLU A 146 14.30 -5.95 -0.45
CA GLU A 146 15.23 -6.15 -1.54
C GLU A 146 16.02 -4.88 -1.88
N PRO A 147 17.10 -4.98 -2.70
CA PRO A 147 17.83 -3.80 -3.15
C PRO A 147 16.92 -2.78 -3.85
N ALA A 148 17.19 -1.50 -3.61
CA ALA A 148 16.41 -0.43 -4.21
C ALA A 148 16.48 -0.46 -5.74
N CYS A 149 15.33 -0.46 -6.42
CA CYS A 149 15.27 -0.48 -7.89
C CYS A 149 15.59 0.87 -8.54
N GLY A 150 15.53 1.97 -7.77
CA GLY A 150 15.75 3.33 -8.26
C GLY A 150 14.66 3.81 -9.21
N LEU A 151 14.78 5.06 -9.68
CA LEU A 151 13.81 5.64 -10.62
C LEU A 151 13.83 4.94 -11.98
N ASP A 152 14.99 4.55 -12.48
CA ASP A 152 15.10 3.84 -13.77
C ASP A 152 14.44 2.47 -13.71
N GLY A 153 14.65 1.72 -12.61
CA GLY A 153 14.00 0.42 -12.39
C GLY A 153 12.49 0.56 -12.22
N LEU A 154 12.04 1.56 -11.44
CA LEU A 154 10.63 1.90 -11.31
C LEU A 154 10.01 2.19 -12.69
N GLN A 155 10.62 3.06 -13.49
CA GLN A 155 10.12 3.44 -14.82
C GLN A 155 10.07 2.24 -15.78
N ALA A 156 11.05 1.32 -15.70
CA ALA A 156 11.04 0.10 -16.52
C ALA A 156 9.86 -0.82 -16.14
N ILE A 157 9.57 -0.96 -14.85
CA ILE A 157 8.48 -1.80 -14.34
C ILE A 157 7.12 -1.16 -14.67
N THR A 158 6.92 0.13 -14.38
CA THR A 158 5.65 0.82 -14.63
C THR A 158 5.27 0.81 -16.10
N ARG A 159 6.23 1.01 -17.01
CA ARG A 159 5.98 0.94 -18.47
C ARG A 159 5.58 -0.45 -18.96
N ALA A 160 6.05 -1.52 -18.30
CA ALA A 160 5.75 -2.89 -18.68
C ALA A 160 4.49 -3.43 -17.99
N ALA A 161 4.05 -2.80 -16.89
CA ALA A 161 2.93 -3.24 -16.10
C ALA A 161 1.61 -3.12 -16.88
N ARG A 162 0.78 -4.17 -16.79
CA ARG A 162 -0.55 -4.24 -17.39
C ARG A 162 -1.67 -3.94 -16.39
N LEU A 163 -1.31 -3.79 -15.13
CA LEU A 163 -2.19 -3.48 -14.01
C LEU A 163 -1.71 -2.18 -13.36
N PRO A 164 -2.58 -1.50 -12.61
CA PRO A 164 -2.19 -0.34 -11.82
C PRO A 164 -0.99 -0.62 -10.91
N THR A 165 -0.15 0.39 -10.73
CA THR A 165 1.09 0.33 -9.97
C THR A 165 1.12 1.40 -8.88
N VAL A 166 1.68 1.04 -7.74
CA VAL A 166 1.95 1.99 -6.65
C VAL A 166 3.39 1.85 -6.20
N ALA A 167 4.15 2.94 -6.28
CA ALA A 167 5.55 2.95 -5.89
C ALA A 167 5.67 2.94 -4.36
N ILE A 168 6.63 2.21 -3.80
CA ILE A 168 6.88 2.17 -2.34
C ILE A 168 8.38 2.17 -2.03
N GLY A 169 8.77 2.63 -0.84
CA GLY A 169 10.14 2.55 -0.34
C GLY A 169 10.90 3.87 -0.41
N GLY A 170 11.16 4.47 0.75
CA GLY A 170 11.93 5.71 0.89
C GLY A 170 11.26 6.97 0.29
N ILE A 171 9.95 6.93 0.10
CA ILE A 171 9.17 8.04 -0.46
C ILE A 171 8.93 9.13 0.60
N LYS A 172 9.14 10.39 0.20
CA LYS A 172 8.97 11.62 0.98
C LYS A 172 8.47 12.75 0.08
N ALA A 173 8.06 13.86 0.67
CA ALA A 173 7.57 15.01 -0.09
C ALA A 173 8.59 15.58 -1.10
N PHE A 174 9.89 15.46 -0.83
CA PHE A 174 10.92 16.02 -1.73
C PHE A 174 11.18 15.16 -2.99
N ASN A 175 10.82 13.87 -3.00
CA ASN A 175 11.05 12.97 -4.13
C ASN A 175 9.76 12.38 -4.74
N ALA A 176 8.60 12.63 -4.14
CA ALA A 176 7.32 12.11 -4.61
C ALA A 176 6.97 12.53 -6.04
N ALA A 177 7.33 13.75 -6.46
CA ALA A 177 7.06 14.22 -7.82
C ALA A 177 7.83 13.40 -8.88
N ASP A 178 9.12 13.16 -8.66
CA ASP A 178 9.97 12.39 -9.60
C ASP A 178 9.51 10.91 -9.69
N ILE A 179 9.05 10.36 -8.57
CA ILE A 179 8.47 9.02 -8.52
C ILE A 179 7.21 8.95 -9.39
N VAL A 180 6.27 9.89 -9.23
CA VAL A 180 5.03 9.92 -10.02
C VAL A 180 5.34 10.16 -11.50
N ALA A 181 6.31 11.01 -11.82
CA ALA A 181 6.78 11.24 -13.19
C ALA A 181 7.39 9.98 -13.85
N SER A 182 7.72 8.95 -13.07
CA SER A 182 8.14 7.64 -13.58
C SER A 182 6.97 6.79 -14.13
N GLY A 183 5.73 7.28 -14.01
CA GLY A 183 4.53 6.66 -14.58
C GLY A 183 3.77 5.71 -13.64
N THR A 184 4.00 5.79 -12.33
CA THR A 184 3.21 5.04 -11.34
C THR A 184 1.84 5.70 -11.13
N ASP A 185 0.81 4.91 -10.84
CA ASP A 185 -0.56 5.42 -10.61
C ASP A 185 -0.71 6.11 -9.24
N GLY A 186 0.24 5.89 -8.34
CA GLY A 186 0.40 6.67 -7.13
C GLY A 186 1.59 6.24 -6.28
N ILE A 187 1.58 6.67 -5.02
CA ILE A 187 2.66 6.38 -4.06
C ILE A 187 2.11 5.74 -2.79
N ALA A 188 2.86 4.77 -2.28
CA ALA A 188 2.67 4.17 -0.97
C ALA A 188 3.73 4.68 0.01
N VAL A 189 3.28 5.13 1.17
CA VAL A 189 4.12 5.77 2.18
C VAL A 189 3.90 5.16 3.55
N VAL A 190 4.98 5.09 4.34
CA VAL A 190 4.93 4.72 5.76
C VAL A 190 5.33 5.91 6.60
N SER A 191 6.64 6.09 6.83
CA SER A 191 7.20 7.12 7.71
C SER A 191 7.05 8.56 7.19
N ALA A 192 6.52 8.76 5.98
CA ALA A 192 6.16 10.10 5.50
C ALA A 192 4.86 10.60 6.14
N VAL A 193 4.08 9.70 6.77
CA VAL A 193 2.83 10.00 7.47
C VAL A 193 2.86 9.41 8.88
N CYS A 194 3.20 8.13 9.05
CA CYS A 194 3.40 7.51 10.35
C CYS A 194 4.54 8.20 11.11
N GLY A 195 4.30 8.51 12.39
CA GLY A 195 5.26 9.20 13.26
C GLY A 195 5.46 10.68 12.94
N GLN A 196 4.70 11.26 12.00
CA GLN A 196 4.71 12.71 11.79
C GLN A 196 3.89 13.42 12.88
N PRO A 197 4.27 14.65 13.28
CA PRO A 197 3.50 15.42 14.26
C PRO A 197 2.06 15.72 13.84
N ASP A 198 1.83 15.85 12.53
CA ASP A 198 0.52 16.05 11.93
C ASP A 198 0.36 15.13 10.70
N PRO A 199 -0.15 13.89 10.90
CA PRO A 199 -0.36 12.95 9.80
C PRO A 199 -1.34 13.45 8.74
N LYS A 200 -2.31 14.30 9.12
CA LYS A 200 -3.27 14.90 8.19
C LYS A 200 -2.55 15.85 7.24
N ALA A 201 -1.82 16.83 7.77
CA ALA A 201 -1.09 17.79 6.96
C ALA A 201 -0.01 17.11 6.09
N ALA A 202 0.61 16.04 6.59
CA ALA A 202 1.54 15.23 5.82
C ALA A 202 0.87 14.56 4.61
N ALA A 203 -0.31 13.94 4.81
CA ALA A 203 -1.09 13.33 3.75
C ALA A 203 -1.58 14.38 2.72
N GLU A 204 -2.11 15.53 3.17
CA GLU A 204 -2.56 16.61 2.28
C GLU A 204 -1.44 17.08 1.36
N LYS A 205 -0.25 17.29 1.93
CA LYS A 205 0.93 17.72 1.18
C LYS A 205 1.35 16.68 0.13
N LEU A 206 1.38 15.40 0.50
CA LEU A 206 1.75 14.33 -0.43
C LEU A 206 0.73 14.18 -1.56
N LEU A 207 -0.56 14.19 -1.24
CA LEU A 207 -1.61 14.09 -2.26
C LEU A 207 -1.56 15.27 -3.24
N ALA A 208 -1.30 16.49 -2.74
CA ALA A 208 -1.15 17.66 -3.60
C ALA A 208 0.01 17.50 -4.59
N ILE A 209 1.14 16.94 -4.15
CA ILE A 209 2.29 16.64 -5.03
C ILE A 209 1.92 15.59 -6.07
N VAL A 210 1.27 14.49 -5.67
CA VAL A 210 0.83 13.42 -6.58
C VAL A 210 -0.07 13.98 -7.68
N LYS A 211 -1.11 14.73 -7.29
CA LYS A 211 -2.05 15.33 -8.25
C LYS A 211 -1.36 16.30 -9.21
N ALA A 212 -0.46 17.14 -8.71
CA ALA A 212 0.27 18.09 -9.57
C ALA A 212 1.15 17.36 -10.60
N ALA A 213 1.85 16.30 -10.18
CA ALA A 213 2.70 15.50 -11.05
C ALA A 213 1.90 14.73 -12.11
N GLN A 214 0.71 14.19 -11.77
CA GLN A 214 -0.18 13.49 -12.72
C GLN A 214 -0.78 14.43 -13.78
N THR A 215 -0.93 15.72 -13.49
CA THR A 215 -1.46 16.71 -14.46
C THR A 215 -0.42 17.26 -15.42
N THR A 216 0.86 16.90 -15.26
CA THR A 216 1.94 17.38 -16.13
C THR A 216 2.04 16.47 -17.36
N PRO A 217 1.84 17.02 -18.59
CA PRO A 217 1.79 16.23 -19.83
C PRO A 217 3.12 15.59 -20.21
#